data_AF-A0A8J7MK06-F1
#
_entry.id   AF-A0A8J7MK06-F1
#
_cell.length_a   1.000
_cell.length_b   1.000
_cell.length_c   1.000
_cell.angle_alpha   90.00
_cell.angle_beta   90.00
_cell.angle_gamma   90.00
#
_symmetry.space_group_name_H-M   'P 1'
#
loop_
_entity.id
_entity.type
_entity.pdbx_description
1 polymer ?
#
loop_
_entity_poly.entity_id
_entity_poly.type
_entity_poly.pdbx_seq_one_letter_code
_entity_poly.pdbx_strand_id
1 'polypeptide(L)'
;MNIEEQLRAYIAEDQVVEVDWSGKGLNAVPTGINQIKGLERLNLERNNLMSISEEIADIRTLNWLDLSDNYLANLPKGIDALSVLKWLDLSANDFQGLPDYFGTLVALDWLDLKNNKLKSLPASFGKLKNLKKLNLEINELEALPPAICELRALEWLDLSDNQLTSLPPEMAQLQKLEWLDLEENPLKELPESVCKLVNLRELDLTGIDAETLPEALGDLVNLERLDLSENKLTAIPDSIGNLVHIEWLDLRSNQLTALPASMKNLQALTRLNLEHNNFDGWVSVVTDLVLLQELDLTTTGLTTIPEEIANLKA
;
A
#
# COMPACT_ATOMS: atom_id res chain seq x y z
N MET A 1 4.04 -21.45 -31.90
CA MET A 1 5.35 -20.87 -32.24
C MET A 1 6.18 -20.91 -30.97
N ASN A 2 7.36 -21.54 -31.00
CA ASN A 2 8.25 -21.52 -29.84
C ASN A 2 8.80 -20.09 -29.64
N ILE A 3 9.38 -19.80 -28.48
CA ILE A 3 9.80 -18.44 -28.13
C ILE A 3 10.91 -17.92 -29.07
N GLU A 4 11.81 -18.78 -29.51
CA GLU A 4 12.87 -18.44 -30.48
C GLU A 4 12.30 -18.04 -31.85
N GLU A 5 11.27 -18.74 -32.32
CA GLU A 5 10.56 -18.39 -33.55
C GLU A 5 9.80 -17.06 -33.41
N GLN A 6 9.17 -16.81 -32.25
CA GLN A 6 8.50 -15.54 -31.97
C GLN A 6 9.49 -14.38 -31.95
N LEU A 7 10.63 -14.55 -31.26
CA LEU A 7 11.69 -13.56 -31.24
C LEU A 7 12.17 -13.22 -32.65
N ARG A 8 12.43 -14.23 -33.50
CA ARG A 8 12.83 -13.99 -34.91
C ARG A 8 11.76 -13.24 -35.70
N ALA A 9 10.48 -13.53 -35.46
CA ALA A 9 9.38 -12.81 -36.09
C ALA A 9 9.36 -11.33 -35.64
N TYR A 10 9.44 -11.08 -34.33
CA TYR A 10 9.47 -9.72 -33.78
C TYR A 10 10.68 -8.91 -34.23
N ILE A 11 11.85 -9.53 -34.37
CA ILE A 11 13.05 -8.87 -34.92
C ILE A 11 12.88 -8.51 -36.40
N ALA A 12 12.14 -9.32 -37.16
CA ALA A 12 11.90 -9.08 -38.57
C ALA A 12 10.82 -8.00 -38.83
N GLU A 13 10.03 -7.66 -37.80
CA GLU A 13 9.04 -6.58 -37.85
C GLU A 13 9.69 -5.22 -37.59
N ASP A 14 9.19 -4.16 -38.24
CA ASP A 14 9.79 -2.83 -38.14
C ASP A 14 9.47 -2.13 -36.82
N GLN A 15 8.35 -2.46 -36.18
CA GLN A 15 7.92 -1.86 -34.92
C GLN A 15 7.04 -2.81 -34.11
N VAL A 16 7.62 -3.40 -33.08
CA VAL A 16 6.90 -4.21 -32.08
C VAL A 16 6.90 -3.43 -30.78
N VAL A 17 5.73 -2.94 -30.38
CA VAL A 17 5.58 -2.09 -29.18
C VAL A 17 5.50 -2.92 -27.91
N GLU A 18 4.96 -4.13 -28.00
CA GLU A 18 4.67 -4.96 -26.85
C GLU A 18 5.04 -6.42 -27.13
N VAL A 19 5.70 -7.05 -26.17
CA VAL A 19 5.99 -8.48 -26.16
C VAL A 19 5.44 -9.07 -24.88
N ASP A 20 4.54 -10.03 -25.03
CA ASP A 20 3.99 -10.81 -23.92
C ASP A 20 4.49 -12.25 -23.96
N TRP A 21 5.38 -12.54 -23.03
CA TRP A 21 5.91 -13.87 -22.75
C TRP A 21 5.57 -14.32 -21.33
N SER A 22 4.43 -13.88 -20.80
CA SER A 22 3.92 -14.37 -19.53
C SER A 22 3.59 -15.86 -19.57
N GLY A 23 3.85 -16.57 -18.46
CA GLY A 23 3.39 -17.96 -18.28
C GLY A 23 4.04 -18.97 -19.24
N LYS A 24 5.20 -18.67 -19.81
CA LYS A 24 5.86 -19.52 -20.83
C LYS A 24 6.84 -20.53 -20.24
N GLY A 25 7.08 -20.49 -18.94
CA GLY A 25 8.05 -21.35 -18.25
C GLY A 25 9.50 -21.05 -18.66
N LEU A 26 9.80 -19.81 -19.04
CA LEU A 26 11.14 -19.35 -19.39
C LEU A 26 12.07 -19.48 -18.19
N ASN A 27 13.22 -20.13 -18.38
CA ASN A 27 14.31 -20.15 -17.38
C ASN A 27 15.32 -19.03 -17.63
N ALA A 28 15.27 -18.42 -18.81
CA ALA A 28 16.07 -17.26 -19.20
C ALA A 28 15.33 -16.48 -20.30
N VAL A 29 15.56 -15.18 -20.35
CA VAL A 29 15.13 -14.35 -21.49
C VAL A 29 15.97 -14.73 -22.72
N PRO A 30 15.35 -15.02 -23.88
CA PRO A 30 16.07 -15.34 -25.11
C PRO A 30 17.08 -14.26 -25.50
N THR A 31 18.27 -14.68 -25.93
CA THR A 31 19.33 -13.79 -26.42
C THR A 31 18.89 -13.08 -27.70
N GLY A 32 19.16 -11.79 -27.79
CA GLY A 32 18.75 -10.93 -28.90
C GLY A 32 17.43 -10.19 -28.66
N ILE A 33 16.89 -10.20 -27.43
CA ILE A 33 15.67 -9.45 -27.09
C ILE A 33 15.82 -7.94 -27.40
N ASN A 34 17.04 -7.41 -27.24
CA ASN A 34 17.35 -6.01 -27.55
C ASN A 34 17.33 -5.65 -29.04
N GLN A 35 17.16 -6.64 -29.92
CA GLN A 35 17.04 -6.42 -31.37
C GLN A 35 15.61 -6.11 -31.80
N ILE A 36 14.62 -6.29 -30.91
CA ILE A 36 13.23 -5.93 -31.19
C ILE A 36 13.10 -4.40 -31.24
N LYS A 37 12.79 -3.88 -32.43
CA LYS A 37 12.70 -2.43 -32.66
C LYS A 37 11.39 -1.87 -32.11
N GLY A 38 11.51 -0.78 -31.35
CA GLY A 38 10.37 -0.04 -30.83
C GLY A 38 9.68 -0.67 -29.62
N LEU A 39 10.34 -1.63 -28.95
CA LEU A 39 9.77 -2.32 -27.79
C LEU A 39 9.62 -1.36 -26.60
N GLU A 40 8.38 -1.15 -26.17
CA GLU A 40 8.03 -0.26 -25.07
C GLU A 40 7.50 -1.02 -23.85
N ARG A 41 6.87 -2.18 -24.08
CA ARG A 41 6.23 -2.99 -23.04
C ARG A 41 6.71 -4.43 -23.12
N LEU A 42 7.25 -4.94 -22.03
CA LEU A 42 7.72 -6.33 -21.95
C LEU A 42 7.10 -7.01 -20.74
N ASN A 43 6.29 -8.04 -21.01
CA ASN A 43 5.70 -8.90 -19.98
C ASN A 43 6.47 -10.23 -19.90
N LEU A 44 7.12 -10.47 -18.76
CA LEU A 44 7.80 -11.71 -18.39
C LEU A 44 7.23 -12.33 -17.10
N GLU A 45 6.03 -11.92 -16.69
CA GLU A 45 5.28 -12.45 -15.56
C GLU A 45 5.23 -13.99 -15.59
N ARG A 46 5.22 -14.65 -14.43
CA ARG A 46 4.91 -16.10 -14.32
C ARG A 46 5.85 -16.98 -15.13
N ASN A 47 7.14 -16.76 -14.94
CA ASN A 47 8.19 -17.58 -15.54
C ASN A 47 9.09 -18.17 -14.43
N ASN A 48 10.17 -18.83 -14.83
CA ASN A 48 11.14 -19.44 -13.91
C ASN A 48 12.47 -18.66 -13.93
N LEU A 49 12.42 -17.33 -14.12
CA LEU A 49 13.62 -16.52 -14.29
C LEU A 49 14.33 -16.36 -12.95
N MET A 50 15.58 -16.84 -12.87
CA MET A 50 16.47 -16.62 -11.73
C MET A 50 17.37 -15.39 -11.91
N SER A 51 17.48 -14.92 -13.15
CA SER A 51 18.18 -13.70 -13.52
C SER A 51 17.60 -13.13 -14.81
N ILE A 52 17.86 -11.84 -15.02
CA ILE A 52 17.53 -11.13 -16.25
C ILE A 52 18.83 -10.83 -17.01
N SER A 53 18.77 -10.97 -18.34
CA SER A 53 19.87 -10.62 -19.24
C SER A 53 20.18 -9.12 -19.19
N GLU A 54 21.46 -8.76 -19.24
CA GLU A 54 21.88 -7.34 -19.37
C GLU A 54 21.36 -6.71 -20.68
N GLU A 55 20.99 -7.50 -21.68
CA GLU A 55 20.37 -7.02 -22.92
C GLU A 55 19.06 -6.24 -22.67
N ILE A 56 18.33 -6.51 -21.57
CA ILE A 56 17.13 -5.73 -21.23
C ILE A 56 17.47 -4.26 -21.00
N ALA A 57 18.65 -3.96 -20.43
CA ALA A 57 19.09 -2.58 -20.20
C ALA A 57 19.38 -1.82 -21.51
N ASP A 58 19.58 -2.51 -22.63
CA ASP A 58 19.77 -1.89 -23.94
C ASP A 58 18.45 -1.44 -24.59
N ILE A 59 17.31 -1.91 -24.08
CA ILE A 59 15.97 -1.60 -24.61
C ILE A 59 15.48 -0.28 -24.02
N ARG A 60 16.16 0.81 -24.35
CA ARG A 60 15.95 2.15 -23.75
C ARG A 60 14.57 2.78 -24.05
N THR A 61 13.77 2.12 -24.88
CA THR A 61 12.38 2.48 -25.15
C THR A 61 11.39 1.90 -24.15
N LEU A 62 11.81 0.93 -23.31
CA LEU A 62 10.94 0.31 -22.31
C LEU A 62 10.39 1.36 -21.33
N ASN A 63 9.07 1.51 -21.34
CA ASN A 63 8.32 2.33 -20.41
C ASN A 63 7.47 1.49 -19.43
N TRP A 64 7.29 0.20 -19.72
CA TRP A 64 6.55 -0.75 -18.90
C TRP A 64 7.28 -2.10 -18.90
N LEU A 65 7.61 -2.61 -17.72
CA LEU A 65 8.34 -3.87 -17.55
C LEU A 65 7.72 -4.68 -16.41
N ASP A 66 7.23 -5.88 -16.73
CA ASP A 66 6.69 -6.82 -15.76
C ASP A 66 7.61 -8.03 -15.63
N LEU A 67 8.15 -8.21 -14.42
CA LEU A 67 9.02 -9.31 -14.03
C LEU A 67 8.42 -10.09 -12.84
N SER A 68 7.12 -9.90 -12.56
CA SER A 68 6.44 -10.50 -11.41
C SER A 68 6.37 -12.03 -11.49
N ASP A 69 6.18 -12.68 -10.34
CA ASP A 69 6.02 -14.15 -10.23
C ASP A 69 7.16 -14.91 -10.95
N ASN A 70 8.38 -14.69 -10.46
CA ASN A 70 9.63 -15.29 -10.92
C ASN A 70 10.51 -15.64 -9.70
N TYR A 71 11.79 -15.94 -9.92
CA TYR A 71 12.77 -16.29 -8.87
C TYR A 71 13.94 -15.29 -8.84
N LEU A 72 13.69 -14.02 -9.17
CA LEU A 72 14.73 -13.00 -9.28
C LEU A 72 15.20 -12.56 -7.89
N ALA A 73 16.50 -12.65 -7.66
CA ALA A 73 17.12 -12.09 -6.45
C ALA A 73 17.76 -10.72 -6.68
N ASN A 74 18.02 -10.35 -7.95
CA ASN A 74 18.72 -9.13 -8.33
C ASN A 74 18.26 -8.64 -9.71
N LEU A 75 18.36 -7.32 -9.93
CA LEU A 75 18.22 -6.71 -11.24
C LEU A 75 19.51 -6.84 -12.05
N PRO A 76 19.44 -6.81 -13.40
CA PRO A 76 20.63 -6.81 -14.23
C PRO A 76 21.41 -5.51 -14.04
N LYS A 77 22.73 -5.57 -14.26
CA LYS A 77 23.54 -4.34 -14.32
C LYS A 77 23.06 -3.47 -15.47
N GLY A 78 23.12 -2.15 -15.27
CA GLY A 78 22.71 -1.20 -16.29
C GLY A 78 21.20 -0.95 -16.37
N ILE A 79 20.38 -1.55 -15.49
CA ILE A 79 18.92 -1.28 -15.46
C ILE A 79 18.62 0.23 -15.31
N ASP A 80 19.53 0.99 -14.72
CA ASP A 80 19.52 2.45 -14.60
C ASP A 80 19.51 3.19 -15.97
N ALA A 81 19.87 2.50 -17.05
CA ALA A 81 19.76 3.04 -18.41
C ALA A 81 18.31 3.14 -18.91
N LEU A 82 17.35 2.47 -18.26
CA LEU A 82 15.92 2.52 -18.59
C LEU A 82 15.26 3.81 -18.07
N SER A 83 15.82 4.96 -18.45
CA SER A 83 15.45 6.29 -17.98
C SER A 83 14.02 6.74 -18.31
N VAL A 84 13.29 6.01 -19.17
CA VAL A 84 11.88 6.28 -19.53
C VAL A 84 10.92 5.27 -18.90
N LEU A 85 11.42 4.35 -18.06
CA LEU A 85 10.61 3.35 -17.38
C LEU A 85 9.66 4.02 -16.39
N LYS A 86 8.36 3.84 -16.59
CA LYS A 86 7.29 4.44 -15.77
C LYS A 86 6.60 3.44 -14.87
N TRP A 87 6.57 2.18 -15.30
CA TRP A 87 5.89 1.10 -14.60
C TRP A 87 6.84 -0.09 -14.53
N LEU A 88 7.08 -0.56 -13.31
CA LEU A 88 7.94 -1.70 -13.03
C LEU A 88 7.31 -2.59 -11.98
N ASP A 89 7.04 -3.83 -12.33
CA ASP A 89 6.58 -4.87 -11.40
C ASP A 89 7.68 -5.88 -11.14
N LEU A 90 8.06 -5.99 -9.87
CA LEU A 90 9.03 -6.92 -9.33
C LEU A 90 8.39 -7.80 -8.24
N SER A 91 7.06 -7.81 -8.14
CA SER A 91 6.34 -8.53 -7.10
C SER A 91 6.53 -10.05 -7.21
N ALA A 92 6.35 -10.77 -6.10
CA ALA A 92 6.48 -12.23 -6.04
C ALA A 92 7.83 -12.72 -6.62
N ASN A 93 8.93 -12.28 -6.01
CA ASN A 93 10.30 -12.64 -6.37
C ASN A 93 11.13 -12.89 -5.09
N ASP A 94 12.46 -12.99 -5.23
CA ASP A 94 13.40 -13.30 -4.15
C ASP A 94 14.31 -12.11 -3.77
N PHE A 95 13.88 -10.86 -4.03
CA PHE A 95 14.69 -9.67 -3.73
C PHE A 95 14.90 -9.48 -2.23
N GLN A 96 16.15 -9.55 -1.78
CA GLN A 96 16.54 -9.26 -0.39
C GLN A 96 16.90 -7.79 -0.15
N GLY A 97 17.17 -7.06 -1.24
CA GLY A 97 17.50 -5.64 -1.23
C GLY A 97 17.56 -5.11 -2.66
N LEU A 98 17.56 -3.78 -2.77
CA LEU A 98 17.72 -3.08 -4.04
C LEU A 98 19.09 -2.40 -4.11
N PRO A 99 19.71 -2.29 -5.29
CA PRO A 99 21.00 -1.65 -5.43
C PRO A 99 20.92 -0.13 -5.19
N ASP A 100 22.03 0.48 -4.73
CA ASP A 100 22.09 1.93 -4.48
C ASP A 100 21.81 2.79 -5.72
N TYR A 101 21.99 2.27 -6.92
CA TYR A 101 21.64 2.99 -8.16
C TYR A 101 20.16 2.88 -8.54
N PHE A 102 19.32 2.14 -7.79
CA PHE A 102 17.91 1.96 -8.14
C PHE A 102 17.14 3.29 -8.25
N GLY A 103 17.46 4.27 -7.39
CA GLY A 103 16.89 5.62 -7.44
C GLY A 103 17.20 6.44 -8.70
N THR A 104 17.93 5.90 -9.68
CA THR A 104 18.16 6.54 -10.98
C THR A 104 17.00 6.36 -11.96
N LEU A 105 16.07 5.43 -11.68
CA LEU A 105 14.84 5.20 -12.45
C LEU A 105 13.80 6.31 -12.21
N VAL A 106 14.22 7.57 -12.39
CA VAL A 106 13.49 8.78 -11.98
C VAL A 106 12.17 9.00 -12.73
N ALA A 107 11.93 8.27 -13.82
CA ALA A 107 10.68 8.32 -14.57
C ALA A 107 9.57 7.42 -14.01
N LEU A 108 9.86 6.58 -13.00
CA LEU A 108 8.87 5.68 -12.42
C LEU A 108 7.70 6.47 -11.82
N ASP A 109 6.50 6.10 -12.25
CA ASP A 109 5.20 6.55 -11.72
C ASP A 109 4.61 5.46 -10.80
N TRP A 110 4.86 4.19 -11.12
CA TRP A 110 4.35 3.02 -10.39
C TRP A 110 5.46 1.98 -10.21
N LEU A 111 5.59 1.46 -8.99
CA LEU A 111 6.54 0.43 -8.63
C LEU A 111 5.90 -0.56 -7.67
N ASP A 112 5.95 -1.84 -8.04
CA ASP A 112 5.49 -2.92 -7.18
C ASP A 112 6.65 -3.85 -6.81
N LEU A 113 6.84 -4.00 -5.50
CA LEU A 113 7.85 -4.83 -4.85
C LEU A 113 7.19 -5.81 -3.87
N LYS A 114 5.87 -6.00 -3.95
CA LYS A 114 5.10 -6.87 -3.08
C LYS A 114 5.67 -8.28 -3.02
N ASN A 115 5.56 -8.95 -1.88
CA ASN A 115 5.92 -10.37 -1.75
C ASN A 115 7.36 -10.63 -2.20
N ASN A 116 8.29 -9.98 -1.50
CA ASN A 116 9.73 -10.16 -1.62
C ASN A 116 10.33 -10.37 -0.21
N LYS A 117 11.66 -10.26 -0.10
CA LYS A 117 12.40 -10.45 1.18
C LYS A 117 13.17 -9.19 1.55
N LEU A 118 12.67 -8.00 1.16
CA LEU A 118 13.36 -6.74 1.35
C LEU A 118 13.47 -6.42 2.84
N LYS A 119 14.69 -6.22 3.32
CA LYS A 119 14.95 -5.80 4.71
C LYS A 119 15.09 -4.30 4.89
N SER A 120 15.46 -3.62 3.81
CA SER A 120 15.60 -2.16 3.76
C SER A 120 15.52 -1.66 2.32
N LEU A 121 15.31 -0.35 2.18
CA LEU A 121 15.39 0.36 0.92
C LEU A 121 16.67 1.21 0.87
N PRO A 122 17.33 1.34 -0.30
CA PRO A 122 18.54 2.15 -0.42
C PRO A 122 18.24 3.64 -0.22
N ALA A 123 19.21 4.41 0.28
CA ALA A 123 19.04 5.85 0.47
C ALA A 123 18.72 6.62 -0.83
N SER A 124 19.08 6.06 -1.99
CA SER A 124 18.76 6.63 -3.29
C SER A 124 17.28 6.58 -3.64
N PHE A 125 16.46 5.79 -2.93
CA PHE A 125 15.04 5.63 -3.21
C PHE A 125 14.29 6.97 -3.22
N GLY A 126 14.69 7.91 -2.36
CA GLY A 126 14.13 9.26 -2.35
C GLY A 126 14.29 10.04 -3.66
N LYS A 127 15.14 9.61 -4.60
CA LYS A 127 15.32 10.24 -5.92
C LYS A 127 14.18 9.95 -6.90
N LEU A 128 13.28 9.01 -6.62
CA LEU A 128 12.14 8.65 -7.47
C LEU A 128 11.01 9.70 -7.39
N LYS A 129 11.32 10.95 -7.75
CA LYS A 129 10.44 12.11 -7.49
C LYS A 129 9.09 12.09 -8.23
N ASN A 130 8.95 11.24 -9.26
CA ASN A 130 7.71 11.07 -10.01
C ASN A 130 6.84 9.92 -9.47
N LEU A 131 7.35 9.12 -8.53
CA LEU A 131 6.65 7.92 -8.07
C LEU A 131 5.35 8.32 -7.36
N LYS A 132 4.24 7.78 -7.84
CA LYS A 132 2.88 8.03 -7.34
C LYS A 132 2.34 6.84 -6.55
N LYS A 133 2.72 5.63 -6.96
CA LYS A 133 2.24 4.39 -6.35
C LYS A 133 3.41 3.49 -6.03
N LEU A 134 3.50 3.08 -4.78
CA LEU A 134 4.55 2.21 -4.28
C LEU A 134 3.93 1.08 -3.47
N ASN A 135 4.10 -0.15 -3.93
CA ASN A 135 3.69 -1.35 -3.21
C ASN A 135 4.91 -2.04 -2.57
N LEU A 136 4.91 -2.17 -1.24
CA LEU A 136 5.92 -2.88 -0.46
C LEU A 136 5.31 -3.96 0.45
N GLU A 137 4.03 -4.29 0.23
CA GLU A 137 3.28 -5.33 0.94
C GLU A 137 4.06 -6.66 1.02
N ILE A 138 3.96 -7.39 2.14
CA ILE A 138 4.58 -8.72 2.33
C ILE A 138 6.09 -8.66 2.04
N ASN A 139 6.82 -8.00 2.93
CA ASN A 139 8.29 -7.94 2.91
C ASN A 139 8.85 -8.12 4.34
N GLU A 140 10.16 -7.93 4.52
CA GLU A 140 10.85 -8.05 5.80
C GLU A 140 11.36 -6.68 6.30
N LEU A 141 10.69 -5.56 5.94
CA LEU A 141 11.19 -4.22 6.23
C LEU A 141 11.12 -3.94 7.74
N GLU A 142 12.28 -3.77 8.38
CA GLU A 142 12.37 -3.42 9.81
C GLU A 142 12.24 -1.90 10.04
N ALA A 143 12.64 -1.10 9.03
CA ALA A 143 12.56 0.36 9.05
C ALA A 143 12.56 0.93 7.62
N LEU A 144 11.96 2.11 7.48
CA LEU A 144 12.05 2.89 6.24
C LEU A 144 13.20 3.89 6.31
N PRO A 145 13.99 4.07 5.22
CA PRO A 145 14.95 5.16 5.18
C PRO A 145 14.20 6.50 5.16
N PRO A 146 14.69 7.56 5.86
CA PRO A 146 14.08 8.89 5.81
C PRO A 146 13.91 9.45 4.39
N ALA A 147 14.72 8.97 3.44
CA ALA A 147 14.64 9.31 2.03
C ALA A 147 13.27 8.99 1.40
N ILE A 148 12.50 8.03 1.94
CA ILE A 148 11.15 7.71 1.44
C ILE A 148 10.22 8.93 1.53
N CYS A 149 10.41 9.79 2.54
CA CYS A 149 9.62 11.00 2.74
C CYS A 149 9.91 12.08 1.69
N GLU A 150 10.93 11.89 0.85
CA GLU A 150 11.19 12.79 -0.27
C GLU A 150 10.38 12.49 -1.54
N LEU A 151 9.59 11.41 -1.55
CA LEU A 151 8.69 10.99 -2.64
C LEU A 151 7.42 11.86 -2.66
N ARG A 152 7.57 13.17 -2.86
CA ARG A 152 6.46 14.14 -2.72
C ARG A 152 5.35 14.02 -3.78
N ALA A 153 5.51 13.14 -4.76
CA ALA A 153 4.49 12.80 -5.74
C ALA A 153 3.63 11.60 -5.31
N LEU A 154 3.96 10.92 -4.21
CA LEU A 154 3.31 9.69 -3.77
C LEU A 154 1.85 9.97 -3.36
N GLU A 155 0.95 9.20 -3.94
CA GLU A 155 -0.51 9.24 -3.79
C GLU A 155 -1.01 7.97 -3.09
N TRP A 156 -0.34 6.84 -3.30
CA TRP A 156 -0.69 5.53 -2.75
C TRP A 156 0.57 4.81 -2.25
N LEU A 157 0.55 4.37 -0.99
CA LEU A 157 1.65 3.67 -0.34
C LEU A 157 1.13 2.47 0.46
N ASP A 158 1.56 1.28 0.06
CA ASP A 158 1.30 0.05 0.77
C ASP A 158 2.57 -0.43 1.49
N LEU A 159 2.48 -0.57 2.80
CA LEU A 159 3.52 -1.07 3.69
C LEU A 159 3.02 -2.26 4.52
N SER A 160 1.85 -2.82 4.20
CA SER A 160 1.23 -3.92 4.94
C SER A 160 2.16 -5.14 5.03
N ASP A 161 1.95 -5.99 6.04
CA ASP A 161 2.70 -7.25 6.23
C ASP A 161 4.23 -7.05 6.20
N ASN A 162 4.73 -6.16 7.06
CA ASN A 162 6.16 -5.89 7.24
C ASN A 162 6.57 -6.01 8.72
N GLN A 163 7.77 -5.55 9.08
CA GLN A 163 8.31 -5.62 10.45
C GLN A 163 8.56 -4.21 11.01
N LEU A 164 7.80 -3.21 10.55
CA LEU A 164 8.01 -1.82 10.93
C LEU A 164 7.59 -1.60 12.39
N THR A 165 8.52 -1.08 13.18
CA THR A 165 8.26 -0.68 14.58
C THR A 165 8.13 0.84 14.75
N SER A 166 8.45 1.60 13.70
CA SER A 166 8.27 3.05 13.64
C SER A 166 8.30 3.53 12.19
N LEU A 167 7.78 4.74 11.97
CA LEU A 167 7.89 5.45 10.69
C LEU A 167 8.81 6.68 10.85
N PRO A 168 9.47 7.14 9.78
CA PRO A 168 10.28 8.35 9.84
C PRO A 168 9.46 9.57 10.31
N PRO A 169 10.02 10.46 11.15
CA PRO A 169 9.31 11.65 11.61
C PRO A 169 8.96 12.61 10.46
N GLU A 170 9.68 12.51 9.33
CA GLU A 170 9.43 13.27 8.10
C GLU A 170 8.23 12.77 7.28
N MET A 171 7.49 11.73 7.69
CA MET A 171 6.32 11.23 6.94
C MET A 171 5.34 12.34 6.56
N ALA A 172 5.20 13.37 7.39
CA ALA A 172 4.42 14.57 7.12
C ALA A 172 4.83 15.33 5.84
N GLN A 173 5.90 14.98 5.15
CA GLN A 173 6.28 15.56 3.85
C GLN A 173 5.49 15.00 2.66
N LEU A 174 4.85 13.83 2.80
CA LEU A 174 4.10 13.14 1.74
C LEU A 174 2.70 13.74 1.54
N GLN A 175 2.62 15.04 1.32
CA GLN A 175 1.38 15.82 1.32
C GLN A 175 0.42 15.50 0.16
N LYS A 176 0.76 14.59 -0.76
CA LYS A 176 -0.15 14.10 -1.80
C LYS A 176 -0.72 12.72 -1.51
N LEU A 177 -0.32 12.10 -0.39
CA LEU A 177 -0.76 10.75 -0.07
C LEU A 177 -2.26 10.78 0.24
N GLU A 178 -3.00 9.93 -0.49
CA GLU A 178 -4.45 9.75 -0.35
C GLU A 178 -4.78 8.39 0.25
N TRP A 179 -3.90 7.40 0.09
CA TRP A 179 -4.07 6.05 0.61
C TRP A 179 -2.78 5.57 1.27
N LEU A 180 -2.90 5.11 2.51
CA LEU A 180 -1.81 4.54 3.29
C LEU A 180 -2.27 3.28 4.01
N ASP A 181 -1.55 2.20 3.77
CA ASP A 181 -1.77 0.92 4.45
C ASP A 181 -0.54 0.55 5.27
N LEU A 182 -0.78 0.29 6.55
CA LEU A 182 0.21 -0.10 7.55
C LEU A 182 -0.20 -1.40 8.26
N GLU A 183 -1.16 -2.14 7.70
CA GLU A 183 -1.69 -3.40 8.24
C GLU A 183 -0.55 -4.34 8.66
N GLU A 184 -0.74 -5.06 9.76
CA GLU A 184 0.17 -6.13 10.21
C GLU A 184 1.63 -5.68 10.34
N ASN A 185 1.84 -4.50 10.94
CA ASN A 185 3.15 -3.99 11.36
C ASN A 185 3.19 -3.72 12.87
N PRO A 186 4.25 -4.13 13.59
CA PRO A 186 4.33 -3.97 15.06
C PRO A 186 4.67 -2.53 15.52
N LEU A 187 3.90 -1.53 15.07
CA LEU A 187 4.12 -0.09 15.33
C LEU A 187 3.80 0.32 16.78
N LYS A 188 2.84 -0.35 17.43
CA LYS A 188 2.34 -0.09 18.80
C LYS A 188 1.62 1.26 19.01
N GLU A 189 1.75 2.19 18.08
CA GLU A 189 1.02 3.46 18.07
C GLU A 189 0.95 4.03 16.65
N LEU A 190 -0.08 4.86 16.40
CA LEU A 190 -0.14 5.69 15.20
C LEU A 190 0.83 6.88 15.36
N PRO A 191 1.87 7.03 14.51
CA PRO A 191 2.79 8.16 14.64
C PRO A 191 2.11 9.50 14.34
N GLU A 192 2.37 10.54 15.16
CA GLU A 192 1.84 11.90 14.94
C GLU A 192 2.20 12.48 13.56
N SER A 193 3.28 12.00 12.92
CA SER A 193 3.67 12.42 11.57
C SER A 193 2.66 11.98 10.50
N VAL A 194 2.00 10.83 10.68
CA VAL A 194 0.93 10.34 9.79
C VAL A 194 -0.31 11.22 9.93
N CYS A 195 -0.63 11.68 11.14
CA CYS A 195 -1.76 12.58 11.41
C CYS A 195 -1.67 13.93 10.67
N LYS A 196 -0.50 14.29 10.13
CA LYS A 196 -0.27 15.52 9.36
C LYS A 196 -0.48 15.33 7.85
N LEU A 197 -0.85 14.13 7.41
CA LEU A 197 -1.15 13.82 6.01
C LEU A 197 -2.60 14.18 5.69
N VAL A 198 -2.89 15.48 5.69
CA VAL A 198 -4.26 16.02 5.61
C VAL A 198 -5.03 15.68 4.33
N ASN A 199 -4.39 15.11 3.31
CA ASN A 199 -5.04 14.64 2.09
C ASN A 199 -5.36 13.13 2.10
N LEU A 200 -5.04 12.41 3.17
CA LEU A 200 -5.44 11.00 3.32
C LEU A 200 -6.95 10.88 3.27
N ARG A 201 -7.40 9.92 2.47
CA ARG A 201 -8.78 9.45 2.33
C ARG A 201 -8.96 8.07 2.93
N GLU A 202 -7.95 7.22 2.81
CA GLU A 202 -7.99 5.88 3.37
C GLU A 202 -6.73 5.62 4.19
N LEU A 203 -6.93 5.09 5.39
CA LEU A 203 -5.88 4.70 6.32
C LEU A 203 -6.21 3.34 6.93
N ASP A 204 -5.35 2.36 6.68
CA ASP A 204 -5.42 1.04 7.31
C ASP A 204 -4.35 0.92 8.40
N LEU A 205 -4.80 0.61 9.61
CA LEU A 205 -3.98 0.38 10.80
C LEU A 205 -4.36 -0.95 11.46
N THR A 206 -4.86 -1.91 10.68
CA THR A 206 -5.25 -3.23 11.18
C THR A 206 -4.04 -3.93 11.81
N GLY A 207 -4.22 -4.52 12.98
CA GLY A 207 -3.19 -5.39 13.56
C GLY A 207 -1.89 -4.68 14.00
N ILE A 208 -1.88 -3.35 14.16
CA ILE A 208 -0.62 -2.64 14.48
C ILE A 208 -0.20 -2.66 15.96
N ASP A 209 -0.88 -3.45 16.79
CA ASP A 209 -0.70 -3.53 18.24
C ASP A 209 -0.94 -2.21 19.00
N ALA A 210 -1.73 -1.27 18.46
CA ALA A 210 -1.97 0.01 19.10
C ALA A 210 -2.81 -0.10 20.38
N GLU A 211 -2.32 0.46 21.49
CA GLU A 211 -3.06 0.55 22.76
C GLU A 211 -3.86 1.86 22.89
N THR A 212 -3.39 2.92 22.23
CA THR A 212 -3.99 4.25 22.24
C THR A 212 -3.84 4.92 20.87
N LEU A 213 -4.67 5.94 20.61
CA LEU A 213 -4.57 6.81 19.44
C LEU A 213 -4.32 8.24 19.90
N PRO A 214 -3.49 9.02 19.18
CA PRO A 214 -3.26 10.42 19.50
C PRO A 214 -4.49 11.26 19.18
N GLU A 215 -4.71 12.36 19.93
CA GLU A 215 -5.72 13.37 19.58
C GLU A 215 -5.47 13.98 18.19
N ALA A 216 -4.23 13.95 17.70
CA ALA A 216 -3.88 14.37 16.34
C ALA A 216 -4.60 13.55 15.24
N LEU A 217 -5.18 12.37 15.53
CA LEU A 217 -5.97 11.60 14.56
C LEU A 217 -7.06 12.46 13.90
N GLY A 218 -7.68 13.36 14.67
CA GLY A 218 -8.70 14.28 14.16
C GLY A 218 -8.21 15.35 13.17
N ASP A 219 -6.91 15.44 12.90
CA ASP A 219 -6.34 16.34 11.89
C ASP A 219 -6.50 15.76 10.47
N LEU A 220 -6.81 14.47 10.32
CA LEU A 220 -7.07 13.80 9.04
C LEU A 220 -8.46 14.13 8.49
N VAL A 221 -8.78 15.41 8.37
CA VAL A 221 -10.14 15.92 8.10
C VAL A 221 -10.78 15.48 6.77
N ASN A 222 -10.00 14.92 5.84
CA ASN A 222 -10.46 14.38 4.56
C ASN A 222 -10.59 12.84 4.55
N LEU A 223 -10.40 12.18 5.70
CA LEU A 223 -10.46 10.73 5.80
C LEU A 223 -11.90 10.23 5.56
N GLU A 224 -12.03 9.29 4.63
CA GLU A 224 -13.27 8.65 4.18
C GLU A 224 -13.36 7.20 4.72
N ARG A 225 -12.22 6.51 4.88
CA ARG A 225 -12.15 5.13 5.39
C ARG A 225 -11.02 4.99 6.41
N LEU A 226 -11.34 4.41 7.56
CA LEU A 226 -10.37 4.12 8.63
C LEU A 226 -10.58 2.70 9.15
N ASP A 227 -9.57 1.85 8.97
CA ASP A 227 -9.50 0.56 9.66
C ASP A 227 -8.58 0.67 10.88
N LEU A 228 -9.10 0.34 12.05
CA LEU A 228 -8.41 0.27 13.34
C LEU A 228 -8.65 -1.10 13.98
N SER A 229 -9.09 -2.09 13.20
CA SER A 229 -9.44 -3.41 13.69
C SER A 229 -8.21 -4.17 14.20
N GLU A 230 -8.45 -5.17 15.03
CA GLU A 230 -7.40 -6.09 15.52
C GLU A 230 -6.27 -5.39 16.30
N ASN A 231 -6.61 -4.30 16.99
CA ASN A 231 -5.71 -3.57 17.88
C ASN A 231 -6.01 -3.85 19.36
N LYS A 232 -5.36 -3.11 20.25
CA LYS A 232 -5.51 -3.19 21.72
C LYS A 232 -6.15 -1.93 22.30
N LEU A 233 -6.93 -1.21 21.49
CA LEU A 233 -7.47 0.09 21.87
C LEU A 233 -8.46 -0.04 23.02
N THR A 234 -8.26 0.76 24.07
CA THR A 234 -9.16 0.84 25.22
C THR A 234 -10.12 2.02 25.14
N ALA A 235 -9.78 3.03 24.33
CA ALA A 235 -10.58 4.21 24.06
C ALA A 235 -10.27 4.79 22.67
N ILE A 236 -11.21 5.56 22.15
CA ILE A 236 -11.05 6.37 20.94
C ILE A 236 -10.98 7.85 21.38
N PRO A 237 -10.03 8.66 20.85
CA PRO A 237 -9.88 10.06 21.23
C PRO A 237 -11.10 10.89 20.86
N ASP A 238 -11.37 11.96 21.61
CA ASP A 238 -12.52 12.84 21.35
C ASP A 238 -12.39 13.52 19.98
N SER A 239 -11.17 13.73 19.48
CA SER A 239 -10.92 14.29 18.15
C SER A 239 -11.43 13.44 16.98
N ILE A 240 -11.83 12.18 17.18
CA ILE A 240 -12.46 11.36 16.12
C ILE A 240 -13.66 12.08 15.51
N GLY A 241 -14.40 12.86 16.31
CA GLY A 241 -15.55 13.64 15.83
C GLY A 241 -15.21 14.76 14.85
N ASN A 242 -13.93 15.01 14.55
CA ASN A 242 -13.49 15.93 13.51
C ASN A 242 -13.47 15.28 12.11
N LEU A 243 -13.51 13.96 12.01
CA LEU A 243 -13.46 13.20 10.75
C LEU A 243 -14.81 13.21 10.04
N VAL A 244 -15.36 14.39 9.76
CA VAL A 244 -16.75 14.57 9.30
C VAL A 244 -17.05 13.95 7.92
N HIS A 245 -16.03 13.56 7.16
CA HIS A 245 -16.14 12.88 5.86
C HIS A 245 -16.03 11.35 5.95
N ILE A 246 -15.81 10.78 7.14
CA ILE A 246 -15.65 9.33 7.29
C ILE A 246 -16.95 8.59 6.97
N GLU A 247 -16.87 7.64 6.04
CA GLU A 247 -17.99 6.84 5.55
C GLU A 247 -17.95 5.41 6.11
N TRP A 248 -16.75 4.89 6.37
CA TRP A 248 -16.52 3.56 6.90
C TRP A 248 -15.47 3.60 8.02
N LEU A 249 -15.84 3.06 9.18
CA LEU A 249 -15.00 2.97 10.36
C LEU A 249 -15.06 1.55 10.93
N ASP A 250 -13.94 0.85 10.92
CA ASP A 250 -13.80 -0.46 11.54
C ASP A 250 -13.01 -0.37 12.85
N LEU A 251 -13.64 -0.79 13.95
CA LEU A 251 -13.08 -0.86 15.29
C LEU A 251 -13.14 -2.30 15.85
N ARG A 252 -13.34 -3.30 14.98
CA ARG A 252 -13.48 -4.71 15.34
C ARG A 252 -12.29 -5.18 16.17
N SER A 253 -12.52 -6.12 17.08
CA SER A 253 -11.46 -6.83 17.81
C SER A 253 -10.54 -5.86 18.56
N ASN A 254 -11.14 -5.01 19.40
CA ASN A 254 -10.45 -4.09 20.29
C ASN A 254 -10.90 -4.32 21.75
N GLN A 255 -10.50 -3.44 22.67
CA GLN A 255 -10.85 -3.51 24.09
C GLN A 255 -11.73 -2.32 24.51
N LEU A 256 -12.54 -1.80 23.57
CA LEU A 256 -13.37 -0.61 23.81
C LEU A 256 -14.49 -0.93 24.80
N THR A 257 -14.71 0.01 25.72
CA THR A 257 -15.80 -0.04 26.72
C THR A 257 -16.84 1.07 26.53
N ALA A 258 -16.48 2.11 25.77
CA ALA A 258 -17.32 3.25 25.42
C ALA A 258 -16.86 3.89 24.11
N LEU A 259 -17.72 4.72 23.52
CA LEU A 259 -17.40 5.58 22.38
C LEU A 259 -17.47 7.05 22.82
N PRO A 260 -16.61 7.95 22.28
CA PRO A 260 -16.61 9.36 22.63
C PRO A 260 -17.89 10.05 22.14
N ALA A 261 -18.39 11.01 22.92
CA ALA A 261 -19.63 11.73 22.59
C ALA A 261 -19.51 12.60 21.33
N SER A 262 -18.28 12.93 20.92
CA SER A 262 -17.99 13.66 19.68
C SER A 262 -18.30 12.84 18.42
N MET A 263 -18.36 11.51 18.52
CA MET A 263 -18.64 10.62 17.39
C MET A 263 -20.00 10.89 16.74
N LYS A 264 -20.94 11.55 17.44
CA LYS A 264 -22.19 12.07 16.86
C LYS A 264 -21.97 13.02 15.68
N ASN A 265 -20.77 13.57 15.50
CA ASN A 265 -20.46 14.47 14.40
C ASN A 265 -20.14 13.73 13.09
N LEU A 266 -19.97 12.40 13.11
CA LEU A 266 -19.64 11.57 11.95
C LEU A 266 -20.87 11.34 11.06
N GLN A 267 -21.44 12.43 10.54
CA GLN A 267 -22.71 12.43 9.83
C GLN A 267 -22.63 11.82 8.43
N ALA A 268 -21.42 11.58 7.90
CA ALA A 268 -21.19 10.82 6.68
C ALA A 268 -21.08 9.29 6.91
N LEU A 269 -20.99 8.83 8.17
CA LEU A 269 -20.72 7.43 8.47
C LEU A 269 -21.87 6.54 8.05
N THR A 270 -21.59 5.60 7.15
CA THR A 270 -22.55 4.62 6.63
C THR A 270 -22.32 3.23 7.19
N ARG A 271 -21.10 2.93 7.63
CA ARG A 271 -20.71 1.61 8.12
C ARG A 271 -19.84 1.74 9.36
N LEU A 272 -20.26 1.11 10.45
CA LEU A 272 -19.55 1.07 11.72
C LEU A 272 -19.45 -0.37 12.21
N ASN A 273 -18.23 -0.87 12.32
CA ASN A 273 -17.98 -2.20 12.87
C ASN A 273 -17.43 -2.07 14.30
N LEU A 274 -18.16 -2.61 15.27
CA LEU A 274 -17.78 -2.65 16.69
C LEU A 274 -17.60 -4.08 17.21
N GLU A 275 -17.60 -5.06 16.31
CA GLU A 275 -17.52 -6.47 16.66
C GLU A 275 -16.34 -6.77 17.61
N HIS A 276 -16.50 -7.74 18.50
CA HIS A 276 -15.42 -8.18 19.40
C HIS A 276 -14.82 -7.05 20.26
N ASN A 277 -15.70 -6.29 20.93
CA ASN A 277 -15.35 -5.30 21.95
C ASN A 277 -16.05 -5.63 23.30
N ASN A 278 -15.88 -4.81 24.34
CA ASN A 278 -16.38 -5.09 25.69
C ASN A 278 -17.18 -3.92 26.29
N PHE A 279 -18.29 -3.55 25.65
CA PHE A 279 -19.14 -2.46 26.11
C PHE A 279 -19.96 -2.86 27.34
N ASP A 280 -19.92 -2.03 28.40
CA ASP A 280 -20.67 -2.24 29.66
C ASP A 280 -22.09 -1.63 29.62
N GLY A 281 -22.57 -1.32 28.42
CA GLY A 281 -23.86 -0.67 28.22
C GLY A 281 -24.02 -0.12 26.82
N TRP A 282 -25.22 0.35 26.51
CA TRP A 282 -25.54 0.84 25.17
C TRP A 282 -24.68 2.04 24.74
N VAL A 283 -24.18 1.98 23.51
CA VAL A 283 -23.43 3.06 22.84
C VAL A 283 -24.38 4.09 22.23
N SER A 284 -24.96 4.94 23.07
CA SER A 284 -26.00 5.91 22.66
C SER A 284 -25.66 6.79 21.45
N VAL A 285 -24.39 7.12 21.26
CA VAL A 285 -23.92 7.95 20.14
C VAL A 285 -24.28 7.39 18.75
N VAL A 286 -24.44 6.08 18.63
CA VAL A 286 -24.85 5.42 17.39
C VAL A 286 -26.21 5.91 16.91
N THR A 287 -27.10 6.32 17.83
CA THR A 287 -28.43 6.84 17.49
C THR A 287 -28.41 8.23 16.84
N ASP A 288 -27.30 8.96 16.98
CA ASP A 288 -27.08 10.27 16.33
C ASP A 288 -26.53 10.13 14.89
N LEU A 289 -26.13 8.92 14.46
CA LEU A 289 -25.52 8.66 13.15
C LEU A 289 -26.58 8.40 12.08
N VAL A 290 -27.14 9.48 11.54
CA VAL A 290 -28.36 9.44 10.71
C VAL A 290 -28.22 8.75 9.34
N LEU A 291 -27.00 8.57 8.84
CA LEU A 291 -26.70 7.89 7.57
C LEU A 291 -26.19 6.46 7.76
N LEU A 292 -26.11 5.96 8.99
CA LEU A 292 -25.60 4.63 9.29
C LEU A 292 -26.54 3.56 8.71
N GLN A 293 -25.98 2.70 7.86
CA GLN A 293 -26.66 1.62 7.14
C GLN A 293 -26.25 0.25 7.70
N GLU A 294 -24.97 0.10 8.05
CA GLU A 294 -24.42 -1.16 8.57
C GLU A 294 -23.79 -0.89 9.95
N LEU A 295 -24.28 -1.61 10.96
CA LEU A 295 -23.76 -1.59 12.31
C LEU A 295 -23.54 -3.03 12.76
N ASP A 296 -22.29 -3.40 13.00
CA ASP A 296 -21.97 -4.70 13.58
C ASP A 296 -21.69 -4.57 15.08
N LEU A 297 -22.46 -5.32 15.87
CA LEU A 297 -22.35 -5.39 17.34
C LEU A 297 -22.08 -6.83 17.81
N THR A 298 -21.64 -7.70 16.91
CA THR A 298 -21.38 -9.12 17.21
C THR A 298 -20.34 -9.22 18.33
N THR A 299 -20.62 -10.00 19.36
CA THR A 299 -19.69 -10.22 20.48
C THR A 299 -19.21 -8.92 21.15
N THR A 300 -20.11 -7.99 21.47
CA THR A 300 -19.80 -6.69 22.13
C THR A 300 -20.00 -6.67 23.65
N GLY A 301 -20.49 -7.76 24.25
CA GLY A 301 -20.89 -7.79 25.67
C GLY A 301 -22.28 -7.19 25.95
N LEU A 302 -22.91 -6.55 24.97
CA LEU A 302 -24.25 -5.97 25.11
C LEU A 302 -25.30 -7.04 25.40
N THR A 303 -26.04 -6.86 26.49
CA THR A 303 -27.15 -7.74 26.90
C THR A 303 -28.51 -7.24 26.45
N THR A 304 -28.62 -5.95 26.12
CA THR A 304 -29.82 -5.31 25.61
C THR A 304 -29.44 -4.30 24.52
N ILE A 305 -30.27 -4.22 23.49
CA ILE A 305 -30.22 -3.18 22.47
C ILE A 305 -31.48 -2.35 22.66
N PRO A 306 -31.37 -1.02 22.83
CA PRO A 306 -32.52 -0.22 23.18
C PRO A 306 -33.35 0.12 21.94
N GLU A 307 -34.62 0.51 22.14
CA GLU A 307 -35.59 0.71 21.05
C GLU A 307 -35.16 1.82 20.07
N GLU A 308 -34.34 2.77 20.52
CA GLU A 308 -33.83 3.89 19.73
C GLU A 308 -33.01 3.44 18.52
N ILE A 309 -32.48 2.20 18.50
CA ILE A 309 -31.81 1.64 17.32
C ILE A 309 -32.74 1.51 16.11
N ALA A 310 -34.06 1.40 16.33
CA ALA A 310 -35.05 1.29 15.26
C ALA A 310 -35.12 2.55 14.37
N ASN A 311 -34.45 3.64 14.76
CA ASN A 311 -34.31 4.84 13.96
C ASN A 311 -33.21 4.75 12.89
N LEU A 312 -32.35 3.71 12.93
CA LEU A 312 -31.40 3.43 11.87
C LEU A 312 -32.18 3.00 10.61
N LYS A 313 -31.96 3.69 9.50
CA LYS A 313 -32.62 3.37 8.23
C LYS A 313 -31.92 2.15 7.62
N ALA A 314 -32.68 1.06 7.45
CA ALA A 314 -32.27 -0.09 6.66
C ALA A 314 -31.95 0.28 5.20
#